data_AF-A0A6P2AYM6-F1
#
_entry.id   AF-A0A6P2AYM6-F1
#
_cell.length_a   1.000
_cell.length_b   1.000
_cell.length_c   1.000
_cell.angle_alpha   90.00
_cell.angle_beta   90.00
_cell.angle_gamma   90.00
#
_symmetry.space_group_name_H-M   'P 1'
#
loop_
_entity.id
_entity.type
_entity.pdbx_description
1 polymer ?
#
loop_
_entity_poly.entity_id
_entity_poly.type
_entity_poly.pdbx_seq_one_letter_code
_entity_poly.pdbx_strand_id
1 'polypeptide(L)'
;PDLPLPFQQFIESLLGLNALPFANASIARQTLLKIQLPEDIPQVVKPEGEAVVKPLKKRRPWLLIGGGLLGVILLATLIWWLNRRPRSEAPDRPVTCCIEQVNGFPKGEFVFTGEQEGIWTYIWQQANLIVKGETLAAILAERLNPEAVATAPTEPAVPVTTPTDEAPAADLNDELVEITEFLLDYRPQPSATAAIAQVQNHEAEFALSSLIDNLPADLWFSRVAYDGIAVYVAFSSASRDRNIPSQLNGRITLEQLRRLYTGEIVNWRELGGPDLPVKLYIPADEEAVQIFETRVLQDPEAIATFRRLATQRSRASAVSTEITRLSTFRTLNAVIQDFEERNVGAIAFGSLSRIFGQCSVYPLALQTGFNAPVAPLVQTNGLPISPATDLCNNKGSYRTNITAIRNGHYPLAYPITLIYPRDNRRAPIGEAFADVLRTDEGQLLLQRAGLVPLREIDPPAH
;
A
#
# COMPACT_ATOMS: atom_id res chain seq x y z
N PRO A 1 43.46 26.53 -16.12
CA PRO A 1 44.81 26.52 -16.73
C PRO A 1 45.84 25.81 -15.87
N ASP A 2 45.77 25.92 -14.54
CA ASP A 2 46.82 25.41 -13.64
C ASP A 2 46.35 24.27 -12.73
N LEU A 3 45.77 23.21 -13.31
CA LEU A 3 45.60 21.94 -12.58
C LEU A 3 46.87 21.10 -12.72
N PRO A 4 47.35 20.42 -11.67
CA PRO A 4 48.48 19.50 -11.79
C PRO A 4 48.23 18.46 -12.88
N LEU A 5 49.24 18.19 -13.71
CA LEU A 5 49.15 17.27 -14.86
C LEU A 5 48.51 15.91 -14.53
N PRO A 6 48.78 15.26 -13.38
CA PRO A 6 48.12 14.00 -13.03
C PRO A 6 46.61 14.12 -12.88
N PHE A 7 46.13 15.28 -12.42
CA PHE A 7 44.71 15.55 -12.24
C PHE A 7 44.03 15.86 -13.58
N GLN A 8 44.72 16.55 -14.49
CA GLN A 8 44.21 16.78 -15.85
C GLN A 8 44.00 15.45 -16.58
N GLN A 9 45.00 14.55 -16.53
CA GLN A 9 44.93 13.23 -17.13
C GLN A 9 43.82 12.35 -16.54
N PHE A 10 43.60 12.44 -15.22
CA PHE A 10 42.50 11.75 -14.56
C PHE A 10 41.13 12.22 -15.09
N ILE A 11 40.93 13.53 -15.25
CA ILE A 11 39.69 14.10 -15.78
C ILE A 11 39.48 13.70 -17.24
N GLU A 12 40.53 13.72 -18.07
CA GLU A 12 40.45 13.28 -19.46
C GLU A 12 40.08 11.80 -19.59
N SER A 13 40.64 10.92 -18.74
CA SER A 13 40.26 9.50 -18.68
C SER A 13 38.84 9.27 -18.12
N LEU A 14 38.36 10.14 -17.23
CA LEU A 14 36.98 10.11 -16.71
C LEU A 14 35.96 10.53 -17.77
N LEU A 15 36.31 11.51 -18.60
CA LEU A 15 35.48 12.02 -19.69
C LEU A 15 35.59 11.17 -20.98
N GLY A 16 36.41 10.13 -20.98
CA GLY A 16 36.63 9.27 -22.15
C GLY A 16 37.36 9.98 -23.31
N LEU A 17 38.04 11.09 -23.02
CA LEU A 17 38.78 11.89 -23.99
C LEU A 17 40.22 11.37 -24.19
N ASN A 18 40.64 10.41 -23.36
CA ASN A 18 41.95 9.77 -23.40
C ASN A 18 41.85 8.33 -23.94
N ALA A 19 42.96 7.79 -24.44
CA ALA A 19 43.01 6.48 -25.11
C ALA A 19 42.66 5.27 -24.20
N LEU A 20 42.57 5.48 -22.88
CA LEU A 20 42.23 4.47 -21.88
C LEU A 20 41.20 5.05 -20.87
N PRO A 21 39.89 4.90 -21.12
CA PRO A 21 38.85 5.26 -20.16
C PRO A 21 38.79 4.27 -19.00
N PHE A 22 38.25 4.70 -17.85
CA PHE A 22 38.05 3.79 -16.71
C PHE A 22 36.97 2.76 -17.02
N ALA A 23 37.27 1.47 -16.79
CA ALA A 23 36.33 0.37 -17.05
C ALA A 23 35.09 0.42 -16.14
N ASN A 24 35.19 1.01 -14.94
CA ASN A 24 34.07 1.24 -14.03
C ASN A 24 34.42 2.32 -12.98
N ALA A 25 33.40 2.76 -12.24
CA ALA A 25 33.52 3.81 -11.23
C ALA A 25 34.42 3.43 -10.03
N SER A 26 34.60 2.13 -9.72
CA SER A 26 35.43 1.71 -8.59
C SER A 26 36.91 1.91 -8.88
N ILE A 27 37.35 1.60 -10.10
CA ILE A 27 38.73 1.82 -10.56
C ILE A 27 39.04 3.31 -10.63
N ALA A 28 38.11 4.13 -11.16
CA ALA A 28 38.27 5.59 -11.18
C ALA A 28 38.48 6.14 -9.76
N ARG A 29 37.70 5.66 -8.78
CA ARG A 29 37.82 6.08 -7.38
C ARG A 29 39.15 5.68 -6.75
N GLN A 30 39.64 4.46 -7.00
CA GLN A 30 40.93 4.01 -6.49
C GLN A 30 42.11 4.79 -7.09
N THR A 31 42.01 5.18 -8.37
CA THR A 31 43.04 5.97 -9.04
C THR A 31 43.09 7.40 -8.52
N LEU A 32 41.94 8.02 -8.24
CA LEU A 32 41.88 9.37 -7.66
C LEU A 32 42.61 9.46 -6.31
N LEU A 33 42.46 8.43 -5.47
CA LEU A 33 43.10 8.36 -4.15
C LEU A 33 44.63 8.28 -4.21
N LYS A 34 45.20 7.95 -5.38
CA LYS A 34 46.65 7.86 -5.59
C LYS A 34 47.28 9.15 -6.11
N ILE A 35 46.47 10.16 -6.46
CA ILE A 35 46.97 11.45 -6.95
C ILE A 35 47.34 12.31 -5.74
N GLN A 36 48.64 12.47 -5.49
CA GLN A 36 49.16 13.42 -4.51
C GLN A 36 49.22 14.82 -5.12
N LEU A 37 48.59 15.81 -4.49
CA LEU A 37 48.76 17.22 -4.86
C LEU A 37 50.05 17.78 -4.25
N PRO A 38 50.79 18.66 -4.94
CA PRO A 38 51.94 19.33 -4.35
C PRO A 38 51.51 20.25 -3.20
N GLU A 39 52.07 20.04 -2.00
CA GLU A 39 52.08 21.02 -0.93
C GLU A 39 53.16 22.07 -1.25
N ASP A 40 52.80 23.16 -1.92
CA ASP A 40 53.55 24.41 -1.85
C ASP A 40 52.76 25.54 -2.53
N ILE A 41 52.20 26.45 -1.72
CA ILE A 41 51.76 27.76 -2.19
C ILE A 41 52.65 28.80 -1.50
N PRO A 42 53.64 29.40 -2.19
CA PRO A 42 54.40 30.49 -1.64
C PRO A 42 53.53 31.73 -1.48
N GLN A 43 53.72 32.44 -0.36
CA GLN A 43 53.07 33.69 -0.01
C GLN A 43 53.23 34.73 -1.14
N VAL A 44 52.11 35.37 -1.47
CA VAL A 44 52.00 36.43 -2.48
C VAL A 44 52.87 37.62 -2.08
N VAL A 45 53.97 37.83 -2.80
CA VAL A 45 54.74 39.08 -2.78
C VAL A 45 54.01 40.10 -3.66
N LYS A 46 53.71 41.25 -3.06
CA LYS A 46 53.14 42.43 -3.70
C LYS A 46 54.23 43.14 -4.54
N PRO A 47 53.92 43.62 -5.76
CA PRO A 47 54.63 44.78 -6.28
C PRO A 47 53.67 45.94 -6.54
N GLU A 48 54.06 47.09 -6.01
CA GLU A 48 53.71 48.42 -6.51
C GLU A 48 54.36 48.64 -7.89
N GLY A 49 53.70 49.40 -8.76
CA GLY A 49 54.32 49.88 -10.00
C GLY A 49 53.34 50.08 -11.15
N GLU A 50 53.05 51.35 -11.43
CA GLU A 50 52.15 51.91 -12.44
C GLU A 50 52.27 51.35 -13.87
N ALA A 51 51.14 51.28 -14.57
CA ALA A 51 50.96 51.95 -15.87
C ALA A 51 49.46 51.98 -16.24
N VAL A 52 48.91 53.19 -16.34
CA VAL A 52 47.55 53.46 -16.82
C VAL A 52 47.50 53.26 -18.34
N VAL A 53 46.78 52.24 -18.81
CA VAL A 53 46.37 52.11 -20.21
C VAL A 53 44.84 52.12 -20.28
N LYS A 54 44.29 53.12 -20.99
CA LYS A 54 42.84 53.30 -21.22
C LYS A 54 42.25 52.06 -21.90
N PRO A 55 41.04 51.58 -21.54
CA PRO A 55 40.49 50.38 -22.13
C PRO A 55 39.97 50.66 -23.54
N LEU A 56 40.48 49.92 -24.52
CA LEU A 56 39.81 49.75 -25.82
C LEU A 56 38.58 48.86 -25.62
N LYS A 57 37.42 49.46 -25.92
CA LYS A 57 36.08 48.88 -25.80
C LYS A 57 35.94 47.64 -26.69
N LYS A 58 36.10 46.44 -26.13
CA LYS A 58 35.85 45.17 -26.83
C LYS A 58 34.41 44.74 -26.57
N ARG A 59 33.53 44.92 -27.56
CA ARG A 59 32.18 44.32 -27.60
C ARG A 59 32.34 42.79 -27.55
N ARG A 60 31.96 42.16 -26.44
CA ARG A 60 31.72 40.72 -26.36
C ARG A 60 30.25 40.44 -26.75
N PRO A 61 29.96 39.42 -27.58
CA PRO A 61 28.60 39.13 -28.00
C PRO A 61 27.88 38.42 -26.85
N TRP A 62 27.06 39.16 -26.11
CA TRP A 62 26.27 38.64 -24.98
C TRP A 62 25.15 37.66 -25.42
N LEU A 63 25.01 37.42 -26.72
CA LEU A 63 23.97 36.57 -27.32
C LEU A 63 24.22 35.05 -27.24
N LEU A 64 25.44 34.58 -26.99
CA LEU A 64 25.73 33.14 -26.95
C LEU A 64 25.61 32.51 -25.55
N ILE A 65 25.71 33.31 -24.48
CA ILE A 65 25.51 32.81 -23.09
C ILE A 65 24.02 32.80 -22.72
N GLY A 66 23.25 33.79 -23.21
CA GLY A 66 21.80 33.85 -23.00
C GLY A 66 21.04 32.70 -23.67
N GLY A 67 21.42 32.31 -24.90
CA GLY A 67 20.75 31.23 -25.64
C GLY A 67 20.95 29.84 -25.02
N GLY A 68 22.15 29.55 -24.49
CA GLY A 68 22.43 28.28 -23.81
C GLY A 68 21.67 28.14 -22.49
N LEU A 69 21.61 29.22 -21.69
CA LEU A 69 20.88 29.21 -20.42
C LEU A 69 19.36 29.09 -20.65
N LEU A 70 18.83 29.80 -21.67
CA LEU A 70 17.43 29.70 -22.05
C LEU A 70 17.08 28.30 -22.56
N GLY A 71 17.99 27.67 -23.32
CA GLY A 71 17.82 26.29 -23.80
C GLY A 71 17.78 25.27 -22.66
N VAL A 72 18.65 25.40 -21.66
CA VAL A 72 18.64 24.53 -20.47
C VAL A 72 17.38 24.75 -19.63
N ILE A 73 16.93 26.00 -19.46
CA ILE A 73 15.68 26.30 -18.76
C ILE A 73 14.50 25.71 -19.51
N LEU A 74 14.41 25.89 -20.83
CA LEU A 74 13.33 25.34 -21.65
C LEU A 74 13.33 23.80 -21.61
N LEU A 75 14.50 23.17 -21.72
CA LEU A 75 14.63 21.72 -21.60
C LEU A 75 14.24 21.23 -20.20
N ALA A 76 14.66 21.91 -19.14
CA ALA A 76 14.27 21.59 -17.77
C ALA A 76 12.76 21.77 -17.55
N THR A 77 12.15 22.82 -18.10
CA THR A 77 10.69 23.02 -18.04
C THR A 77 9.94 21.99 -18.86
N LEU A 78 10.47 21.55 -20.00
CA LEU A 78 9.88 20.52 -20.84
C LEU A 78 9.97 19.15 -20.17
N ILE A 79 11.13 18.80 -19.60
CA ILE A 79 11.32 17.59 -18.79
C ILE A 79 10.40 17.61 -17.58
N TRP A 80 10.32 18.73 -16.87
CA TRP A 80 9.43 18.89 -15.72
C TRP A 80 7.96 18.83 -16.11
N TRP A 81 7.58 19.38 -17.27
CA TRP A 81 6.21 19.31 -17.81
C TRP A 81 5.86 17.89 -18.26
N LEU A 82 6.78 17.19 -18.92
CA LEU A 82 6.64 15.77 -19.30
C LEU A 82 6.59 14.85 -18.06
N ASN A 83 7.29 15.20 -16.98
CA ASN A 83 7.24 14.46 -15.70
C ASN A 83 6.12 14.92 -14.76
N ARG A 84 5.38 15.99 -15.06
CA ARG A 84 4.22 16.41 -14.30
C ARG A 84 3.05 15.49 -14.64
N ARG A 85 3.02 14.32 -13.99
CA ARG A 85 1.80 13.52 -13.94
C ARG A 85 0.68 14.41 -13.35
N PRO A 86 -0.49 14.51 -14.00
CA PRO A 86 -1.62 15.23 -13.42
C PRO A 86 -1.88 14.65 -12.03
N ARG A 87 -2.08 15.52 -11.03
CA ARG A 87 -2.48 15.08 -9.70
C ARG A 87 -3.88 14.48 -9.81
N SER A 88 -3.96 13.16 -9.72
CA SER A 88 -5.23 12.43 -9.63
C SER A 88 -5.80 12.47 -8.20
N GLU A 89 -5.05 12.95 -7.22
CA GLU A 89 -5.57 13.10 -5.85
C GLU A 89 -6.49 14.31 -5.73
N ALA A 90 -7.68 14.10 -5.18
CA ALA A 90 -8.62 15.17 -4.87
C ALA A 90 -8.07 16.08 -3.74
N PRO A 91 -8.43 17.37 -3.71
CA PRO A 91 -8.03 18.28 -2.65
C PRO A 91 -8.50 17.79 -1.27
N ASP A 92 -7.68 17.98 -0.24
CA ASP A 92 -8.08 17.73 1.14
C ASP A 92 -9.18 18.71 1.58
N ARG A 93 -10.12 18.21 2.37
CA ARG A 93 -11.25 18.95 2.93
C ARG A 93 -11.17 18.99 4.46
N PRO A 94 -11.73 20.04 5.09
CA PRO A 94 -11.76 20.14 6.55
C PRO A 94 -12.51 18.94 7.12
N VAL A 95 -11.97 18.42 8.22
CA VAL A 95 -12.48 17.18 8.78
C VAL A 95 -13.65 17.45 9.70
N THR A 96 -14.77 16.77 9.43
CA THR A 96 -16.00 16.83 10.23
C THR A 96 -15.96 15.77 11.34
N CYS A 97 -16.62 16.01 12.48
CA CYS A 97 -16.65 15.02 13.56
C CYS A 97 -17.42 13.75 13.16
N CYS A 98 -18.58 13.93 12.52
CA CYS A 98 -19.65 12.96 12.60
C CYS A 98 -20.30 12.74 11.24
N ILE A 99 -20.76 11.52 10.96
CA ILE A 99 -21.31 11.13 9.64
C ILE A 99 -22.53 12.00 9.30
N GLU A 100 -23.41 12.26 10.27
CA GLU A 100 -24.63 13.06 10.12
C GLU A 100 -24.38 14.52 9.71
N GLN A 101 -23.16 15.05 9.94
CA GLN A 101 -22.80 16.42 9.61
C GLN A 101 -22.26 16.56 8.17
N VAL A 102 -22.09 15.44 7.46
CA VAL A 102 -21.71 15.46 6.05
C VAL A 102 -22.96 15.82 5.23
N ASN A 103 -23.00 17.05 4.74
CA ASN A 103 -24.13 17.55 3.95
C ASN A 103 -24.04 17.09 2.50
N GLY A 104 -25.19 16.99 1.83
CA GLY A 104 -25.25 16.91 0.37
C GLY A 104 -25.30 15.50 -0.23
N PHE A 105 -25.76 14.49 0.52
CA PHE A 105 -26.13 13.21 -0.08
C PHE A 105 -27.38 13.39 -0.94
N PRO A 106 -27.31 13.09 -2.25
CA PRO A 106 -28.52 13.05 -3.07
C PRO A 106 -29.33 11.82 -2.70
N LYS A 107 -30.65 11.91 -2.85
CA LYS A 107 -31.55 10.77 -2.67
C LYS A 107 -31.46 9.83 -3.86
N GLY A 108 -31.50 8.52 -3.61
CA GLY A 108 -31.47 7.50 -4.65
C GLY A 108 -30.55 6.33 -4.35
N GLU A 109 -30.50 5.41 -5.30
CA GLU A 109 -29.65 4.23 -5.28
C GLU A 109 -28.37 4.48 -6.10
N PHE A 110 -27.22 4.22 -5.49
CA PHE A 110 -25.92 4.47 -6.09
C PHE A 110 -25.09 3.19 -6.10
N VAL A 111 -24.69 2.79 -7.30
CA VAL A 111 -23.83 1.63 -7.50
C VAL A 111 -22.39 2.00 -7.21
N PHE A 112 -21.71 1.17 -6.42
CA PHE A 112 -20.28 1.28 -6.22
C PHE A 112 -19.60 -0.10 -6.23
N THR A 113 -18.29 -0.11 -6.43
CA THR A 113 -17.57 -1.35 -6.75
C THR A 113 -16.20 -1.45 -6.06
N GLY A 114 -15.58 -2.62 -6.17
CA GLY A 114 -14.26 -2.95 -5.64
C GLY A 114 -13.88 -4.37 -6.02
N GLU A 115 -12.66 -4.80 -5.69
CA GLU A 115 -12.23 -6.17 -5.97
C GLU A 115 -12.92 -7.21 -5.08
N GLN A 116 -13.45 -8.27 -5.68
CA GLN A 116 -14.21 -9.34 -5.02
C GLN A 116 -13.45 -10.05 -3.90
N GLU A 117 -12.17 -10.36 -4.09
CA GLU A 117 -11.32 -10.99 -3.07
C GLU A 117 -10.51 -9.96 -2.25
N GLY A 118 -10.68 -8.67 -2.56
CA GLY A 118 -9.93 -7.57 -1.98
C GLY A 118 -10.35 -7.22 -0.55
N ILE A 119 -9.51 -6.44 0.12
CA ILE A 119 -9.73 -6.07 1.52
C ILE A 119 -11.03 -5.28 1.76
N TRP A 120 -11.44 -4.43 0.82
CA TRP A 120 -12.67 -3.67 0.99
C TRP A 120 -13.92 -4.56 1.02
N THR A 121 -14.02 -5.54 0.12
CA THR A 121 -15.14 -6.51 0.11
C THR A 121 -15.26 -7.20 1.46
N TYR A 122 -14.12 -7.64 2.00
CA TYR A 122 -14.07 -8.26 3.32
C TYR A 122 -14.61 -7.33 4.40
N ILE A 123 -14.13 -6.09 4.48
CA ILE A 123 -14.55 -5.13 5.52
C ILE A 123 -16.03 -4.75 5.38
N TRP A 124 -16.49 -4.58 4.13
CA TRP A 124 -17.87 -4.19 3.84
C TRP A 124 -18.88 -5.26 4.26
N GLN A 125 -18.58 -6.53 3.98
CA GLN A 125 -19.51 -7.65 4.11
C GLN A 125 -19.32 -8.50 5.36
N GLN A 126 -18.14 -8.50 5.99
CA GLN A 126 -17.86 -9.36 7.12
C GLN A 126 -18.55 -8.86 8.38
N ALA A 127 -19.45 -9.70 8.91
CA ALA A 127 -20.07 -9.45 10.20
C ALA A 127 -19.09 -9.65 11.37
N ASN A 128 -19.34 -8.96 12.48
CA ASN A 128 -18.57 -9.03 13.72
C ASN A 128 -17.16 -8.41 13.67
N LEU A 129 -16.85 -7.59 12.67
CA LEU A 129 -15.60 -6.82 12.66
C LEU A 129 -15.64 -5.63 13.63
N ILE A 130 -16.77 -4.92 13.65
CA ILE A 130 -16.92 -3.66 14.40
C ILE A 130 -17.88 -3.86 15.58
N VAL A 131 -19.10 -4.31 15.29
CA VAL A 131 -20.15 -4.61 16.26
C VAL A 131 -20.60 -6.06 16.05
N LYS A 132 -20.91 -6.75 17.15
CA LYS A 132 -21.37 -8.14 17.09
C LYS A 132 -22.69 -8.23 16.34
N GLY A 133 -22.74 -9.06 15.31
CA GLY A 133 -23.92 -9.29 14.46
C GLY A 133 -24.04 -8.34 13.27
N GLU A 134 -23.23 -7.27 13.20
CA GLU A 134 -23.38 -6.23 12.17
C GLU A 134 -22.17 -6.18 11.23
N THR A 135 -22.41 -5.69 10.02
CA THR A 135 -21.42 -5.39 8.99
C THR A 135 -21.17 -3.88 8.91
N LEU A 136 -20.06 -3.46 8.31
CA LEU A 136 -19.84 -2.02 8.04
C LEU A 136 -20.95 -1.45 7.15
N ALA A 137 -21.44 -2.23 6.18
CA ALA A 137 -22.53 -1.84 5.30
C ALA A 137 -23.81 -1.50 6.09
N ALA A 138 -24.19 -2.35 7.04
CA ALA A 138 -25.39 -2.14 7.86
C ALA A 138 -25.24 -0.91 8.76
N ILE A 139 -24.08 -0.76 9.41
CA ILE A 139 -23.79 0.40 10.27
C ILE A 139 -23.87 1.70 9.46
N LEU A 140 -23.22 1.76 8.30
CA LEU A 140 -23.24 2.97 7.48
C LEU A 140 -24.63 3.25 6.90
N ALA A 141 -25.40 2.23 6.53
CA ALA A 141 -26.78 2.41 6.05
C ALA A 141 -27.67 3.07 7.12
N GLU A 142 -27.56 2.65 8.38
CA GLU A 142 -28.26 3.27 9.52
C GLU A 142 -27.80 4.72 9.73
N ARG A 143 -26.48 4.99 9.74
CA ARG A 143 -25.95 6.34 9.99
C ARG A 143 -26.25 7.34 8.88
N LEU A 144 -26.35 6.88 7.64
CA LEU A 144 -26.66 7.74 6.49
C LEU A 144 -28.17 8.00 6.35
N ASN A 145 -29.03 7.17 6.96
CA ASN A 145 -30.48 7.26 6.84
C ASN A 145 -31.18 7.20 8.22
N PRO A 146 -30.91 8.16 9.15
CA PRO A 146 -31.43 8.10 10.51
C PRO A 146 -32.96 8.22 10.62
N GLU A 147 -33.61 8.94 9.68
CA GLU A 147 -35.07 9.12 9.68
C GLU A 147 -35.84 7.83 9.32
N ALA A 148 -35.25 6.96 8.51
CA ALA A 148 -35.86 5.68 8.11
C ALA A 148 -36.02 4.72 9.31
N VAL A 149 -35.01 4.67 10.17
CA VAL A 149 -34.99 3.81 11.37
C VAL A 149 -36.02 4.27 12.41
N ALA A 150 -36.25 5.59 12.52
CA ALA A 150 -37.25 6.15 13.43
C ALA A 150 -38.70 5.79 13.04
N THR A 151 -38.94 5.44 11.77
CA THR A 151 -40.26 5.06 11.25
C THR A 151 -40.52 3.55 11.17
N ALA A 152 -39.53 2.71 11.52
CA ALA A 152 -39.70 1.26 11.52
C ALA A 152 -40.67 0.80 12.62
N PRO A 153 -41.73 0.02 12.31
CA PRO A 153 -42.74 -0.36 13.29
C PRO A 153 -42.12 -1.18 14.43
N THR A 154 -42.19 -0.62 15.63
CA THR A 154 -41.65 -1.21 16.86
C THR A 154 -42.69 -2.12 17.52
N GLU A 155 -43.08 -3.23 16.88
CA GLU A 155 -43.86 -4.26 17.57
C GLU A 155 -43.65 -5.65 16.94
N PRO A 156 -43.35 -6.70 17.71
CA PRO A 156 -43.33 -8.06 17.18
C PRO A 156 -44.76 -8.47 16.82
N ALA A 157 -45.01 -8.70 15.53
CA ALA A 157 -46.27 -9.22 15.04
C ALA A 157 -46.61 -10.54 15.76
N VAL A 158 -47.63 -10.50 16.61
CA VAL A 158 -48.30 -11.69 17.14
C VAL A 158 -49.02 -12.35 15.97
N PRO A 159 -48.87 -13.67 15.72
CA PRO A 159 -49.60 -14.32 14.64
C PRO A 159 -51.06 -14.49 15.05
N VAL A 160 -51.93 -13.61 14.55
CA VAL A 160 -53.37 -13.82 14.58
C VAL A 160 -53.73 -14.73 13.41
N THR A 161 -53.98 -15.99 13.71
CA THR A 161 -54.62 -16.94 12.80
C THR A 161 -56.12 -16.67 12.76
N THR A 162 -56.62 -16.13 11.65
CA THR A 162 -58.01 -16.28 11.23
C THR A 162 -58.05 -16.54 9.73
N PRO A 163 -58.68 -17.64 9.26
CA PRO A 163 -58.89 -17.85 7.85
C PRO A 163 -60.09 -17.02 7.41
N THR A 164 -59.90 -16.14 6.44
CA THR A 164 -61.02 -15.53 5.73
C THR A 164 -60.68 -15.58 4.25
N ASP A 165 -61.38 -16.49 3.57
CA ASP A 165 -61.52 -16.55 2.11
C ASP A 165 -62.12 -15.22 1.64
N GLU A 166 -61.30 -14.34 1.08
CA GLU A 166 -61.72 -13.38 0.07
C GLU A 166 -60.47 -12.84 -0.64
N ALA A 167 -60.35 -13.15 -1.93
CA ALA A 167 -59.30 -12.60 -2.78
C ALA A 167 -59.60 -11.12 -3.06
N PRO A 168 -58.72 -10.17 -2.70
CA PRO A 168 -58.84 -8.81 -3.22
C PRO A 168 -58.19 -8.74 -4.60
N ALA A 169 -58.95 -8.16 -5.54
CA ALA A 169 -58.48 -7.80 -6.86
C ALA A 169 -57.26 -6.88 -6.77
N ALA A 170 -56.26 -7.16 -7.62
CA ALA A 170 -55.05 -6.35 -7.77
C ALA A 170 -55.41 -4.97 -8.33
N ASP A 171 -55.42 -3.97 -7.46
CA ASP A 171 -55.33 -2.56 -7.85
C ASP A 171 -53.84 -2.24 -8.01
N LEU A 172 -53.33 -2.39 -9.25
CA LEU A 172 -51.99 -1.96 -9.63
C LEU A 172 -52.01 -0.44 -9.85
N ASN A 173 -52.13 0.31 -8.74
CA ASN A 173 -51.63 1.67 -8.73
C ASN A 173 -50.12 1.57 -8.58
N ASP A 174 -49.43 1.84 -9.69
CA ASP A 174 -47.98 2.05 -9.78
C ASP A 174 -47.66 3.36 -9.03
N GLU A 175 -47.74 3.30 -7.70
CA GLU A 175 -47.37 4.39 -6.81
C GLU A 175 -45.85 4.48 -6.87
N LEU A 176 -45.35 5.48 -7.61
CA LEU A 176 -43.94 5.82 -7.70
C LEU A 176 -43.40 5.98 -6.27
N VAL A 177 -42.68 4.97 -5.79
CA VAL A 177 -41.99 5.02 -4.50
C VAL A 177 -40.90 6.08 -4.62
N GLU A 178 -41.16 7.26 -4.04
CA GLU A 178 -40.16 8.33 -3.98
C GLU A 178 -39.06 7.87 -3.01
N ILE A 179 -37.91 7.47 -3.54
CA ILE A 179 -36.76 7.06 -2.73
C ILE A 179 -36.28 8.28 -1.95
N THR A 180 -36.52 8.30 -0.64
CA THR A 180 -36.10 9.37 0.26
C THR A 180 -34.71 9.14 0.86
N GLU A 181 -34.14 7.96 0.66
CA GLU A 181 -32.92 7.47 1.28
C GLU A 181 -31.70 7.54 0.35
N PHE A 182 -30.51 7.56 0.94
CA PHE A 182 -29.25 7.34 0.26
C PHE A 182 -28.88 5.86 0.36
N LEU A 183 -29.04 5.13 -0.74
CA LEU A 183 -28.83 3.68 -0.81
C LEU A 183 -27.57 3.37 -1.60
N LEU A 184 -26.73 2.48 -1.06
CA LEU A 184 -25.50 2.02 -1.69
C LEU A 184 -25.63 0.57 -2.14
N ASP A 185 -25.52 0.33 -3.44
CA ASP A 185 -25.50 -1.00 -4.04
C ASP A 185 -24.05 -1.42 -4.34
N TYR A 186 -23.55 -2.41 -3.60
CA TYR A 186 -22.19 -2.90 -3.76
C TYR A 186 -22.09 -4.02 -4.78
N ARG A 187 -21.40 -3.76 -5.91
CA ARG A 187 -21.17 -4.74 -6.99
C ARG A 187 -19.69 -5.08 -7.14
N PRO A 188 -19.18 -6.13 -6.46
CA PRO A 188 -17.78 -6.51 -6.55
C PRO A 188 -17.40 -7.02 -7.95
N GLN A 189 -16.14 -6.82 -8.33
CA GLN A 189 -15.59 -7.21 -9.64
C GLN A 189 -14.41 -8.17 -9.48
N PRO A 190 -14.09 -9.00 -10.48
CA PRO A 190 -13.01 -10.00 -10.37
C PRO A 190 -11.60 -9.42 -10.14
N SER A 191 -11.38 -8.13 -10.38
CA SER A 191 -10.13 -7.44 -10.12
C SER A 191 -10.36 -5.95 -9.88
N ALA A 192 -9.42 -5.31 -9.20
CA ALA A 192 -9.37 -3.86 -9.05
C ALA A 192 -9.44 -3.09 -10.38
N THR A 193 -8.72 -3.56 -11.41
CA THR A 193 -8.76 -2.95 -12.74
C THR A 193 -10.17 -3.00 -13.36
N ALA A 194 -10.87 -4.13 -13.18
CA ALA A 194 -12.26 -4.26 -13.63
C ALA A 194 -13.20 -3.34 -12.83
N ALA A 195 -12.99 -3.22 -11.52
CA ALA A 195 -13.73 -2.28 -10.67
C ALA A 195 -13.53 -0.82 -11.10
N ILE A 196 -12.29 -0.40 -11.37
CA ILE A 196 -12.00 0.97 -11.85
C ILE A 196 -12.63 1.21 -13.23
N ALA A 197 -12.63 0.21 -14.11
CA ALA A 197 -13.24 0.32 -15.44
C ALA A 197 -14.76 0.58 -15.38
N GLN A 198 -15.48 0.00 -14.40
CA GLN A 198 -16.91 0.29 -14.18
C GLN A 198 -17.17 1.78 -13.94
N VAL A 199 -16.27 2.45 -13.21
CA VAL A 199 -16.37 3.90 -12.93
C VAL A 199 -16.12 4.72 -14.20
N GLN A 200 -15.12 4.34 -14.99
CA GLN A 200 -14.82 4.99 -16.28
C GLN A 200 -15.98 4.86 -17.27
N ASN A 201 -16.65 3.71 -17.27
CA ASN A 201 -17.80 3.43 -18.12
C ASN A 201 -19.11 4.03 -17.58
N HIS A 202 -19.07 4.71 -16.43
CA HIS A 202 -20.24 5.25 -15.74
C HIS A 202 -21.28 4.19 -15.32
N GLU A 203 -20.84 2.95 -15.12
CA GLU A 203 -21.65 1.84 -14.59
C GLU A 203 -21.64 1.81 -13.06
N ALA A 204 -20.68 2.49 -12.44
CA ALA A 204 -20.59 2.72 -10.99
C ALA A 204 -20.21 4.18 -10.69
N GLU A 205 -20.68 4.71 -9.56
CA GLU A 205 -20.37 6.08 -9.11
C GLU A 205 -18.94 6.22 -8.59
N PHE A 206 -18.43 5.18 -7.94
CA PHE A 206 -17.07 5.10 -7.44
C PHE A 206 -16.61 3.65 -7.24
N ALA A 207 -15.29 3.45 -7.18
CA ALA A 207 -14.64 2.19 -6.87
C ALA A 207 -13.76 2.36 -5.64
N LEU A 208 -13.64 1.30 -4.83
CA LEU A 208 -12.59 1.21 -3.82
C LEU A 208 -11.44 0.35 -4.31
N SER A 209 -10.24 0.91 -4.25
CA SER A 209 -9.01 0.21 -4.60
C SER A 209 -7.79 0.85 -3.97
N SER A 210 -6.72 0.07 -3.90
CA SER A 210 -5.37 0.51 -3.53
C SER A 210 -4.51 0.85 -4.75
N LEU A 211 -4.97 0.52 -5.96
CA LEU A 211 -4.25 0.71 -7.22
C LEU A 211 -4.38 2.15 -7.74
N ILE A 212 -3.62 3.05 -7.12
CA ILE A 212 -3.58 4.47 -7.52
C ILE A 212 -2.46 4.80 -8.51
N ASP A 213 -1.56 3.86 -8.75
CA ASP A 213 -0.46 4.04 -9.69
C ASP A 213 -0.96 3.94 -11.13
N ASN A 214 -0.75 5.01 -11.91
CA ASN A 214 -1.20 5.13 -13.30
C ASN A 214 -2.73 5.17 -13.48
N LEU A 215 -3.44 5.80 -12.54
CA LEU A 215 -4.87 6.07 -12.72
C LEU A 215 -5.14 6.92 -13.99
N PRO A 216 -6.23 6.63 -14.70
CA PRO A 216 -6.75 7.47 -15.78
C PRO A 216 -6.88 8.94 -15.38
N ALA A 217 -6.58 9.86 -16.30
CA ALA A 217 -6.51 11.30 -16.01
C ALA A 217 -7.88 11.96 -15.74
N ASP A 218 -8.94 11.29 -16.14
CA ASP A 218 -10.36 11.61 -15.93
C ASP A 218 -10.91 11.09 -14.60
N LEU A 219 -10.08 10.46 -13.77
CA LEU A 219 -10.46 9.99 -12.43
C LEU A 219 -9.75 10.78 -11.33
N TRP A 220 -10.48 10.98 -10.25
CA TRP A 220 -9.95 11.41 -8.96
C TRP A 220 -9.90 10.25 -7.98
N PHE A 221 -9.01 10.36 -7.00
CA PHE A 221 -9.04 9.51 -5.82
C PHE A 221 -8.96 10.32 -4.52
N SER A 222 -9.59 9.77 -3.48
CA SER A 222 -9.50 10.25 -2.10
C SER A 222 -9.05 9.12 -1.18
N ARG A 223 -7.94 9.30 -0.46
CA ARG A 223 -7.51 8.37 0.60
C ARG A 223 -8.51 8.38 1.75
N VAL A 224 -8.94 7.21 2.22
CA VAL A 224 -9.86 7.06 3.36
C VAL A 224 -9.30 6.23 4.50
N ALA A 225 -8.30 5.39 4.23
CA ALA A 225 -7.55 4.66 5.24
C ALA A 225 -6.22 4.18 4.66
N TYR A 226 -5.48 3.43 5.46
CA TYR A 226 -4.35 2.63 5.04
C TYR A 226 -4.51 1.18 5.50
N ASP A 227 -3.79 0.28 4.86
CA ASP A 227 -3.51 -1.07 5.35
C ASP A 227 -2.04 -1.39 5.04
N GLY A 228 -1.59 -2.61 5.32
CA GLY A 228 -0.28 -3.08 4.90
C GLY A 228 -0.31 -4.56 4.56
N ILE A 229 0.60 -4.99 3.69
CA ILE A 229 0.83 -6.43 3.50
C ILE A 229 1.72 -6.92 4.63
N ALA A 230 1.20 -7.82 5.46
CA ALA A 230 2.00 -8.56 6.41
C ALA A 230 2.54 -9.83 5.77
N VAL A 231 3.82 -10.10 5.99
CA VAL A 231 4.42 -11.40 5.70
C VAL A 231 4.47 -12.18 7.00
N TYR A 232 4.02 -13.43 6.97
CA TYR A 232 3.85 -14.21 8.18
C TYR A 232 4.22 -15.68 7.99
N VAL A 233 4.65 -16.27 9.10
CA VAL A 233 5.00 -17.69 9.25
C VAL A 233 4.20 -18.28 10.41
N ALA A 234 4.27 -19.59 10.63
CA ALA A 234 3.59 -20.22 11.76
C ALA A 234 4.03 -19.61 13.09
N PHE A 235 3.06 -19.26 13.93
CA PHE A 235 3.34 -18.91 15.32
C PHE A 235 3.54 -20.20 16.10
N SER A 236 4.71 -20.33 16.71
CA SER A 236 5.00 -21.39 17.68
C SER A 236 5.59 -20.75 18.92
N SER A 237 5.40 -21.37 20.09
CA SER A 237 6.02 -20.91 21.33
C SER A 237 7.54 -20.78 21.13
N ALA A 238 8.15 -19.74 21.70
CA ALA A 238 9.60 -19.54 21.66
C ALA A 238 10.41 -20.72 22.24
N SER A 239 9.78 -21.55 23.08
CA SER A 239 10.36 -22.75 23.67
C SER A 239 10.35 -23.99 22.76
N ARG A 240 9.71 -23.94 21.59
CA ARG A 240 9.64 -25.07 20.67
C ARG A 240 10.87 -25.13 19.77
N ASP A 241 11.37 -26.34 19.55
CA ASP A 241 12.42 -26.58 18.57
C ASP A 241 11.99 -26.13 17.17
N ARG A 242 12.93 -25.57 16.40
CA ARG A 242 12.72 -25.12 15.02
C ARG A 242 11.68 -23.99 14.85
N ASN A 243 11.49 -23.19 15.89
CA ASN A 243 10.70 -21.96 15.82
C ASN A 243 11.29 -20.97 14.79
N ILE A 244 10.60 -20.79 13.65
CA ILE A 244 11.04 -19.90 12.56
C ILE A 244 11.14 -18.44 13.02
N PRO A 245 10.11 -17.82 13.66
CA PRO A 245 10.21 -16.45 14.15
C PRO A 245 11.47 -16.17 14.98
N SER A 246 11.78 -17.00 15.97
CA SER A 246 12.93 -16.82 16.86
C SER A 246 14.26 -16.92 16.12
N GLN A 247 14.42 -17.89 15.23
CA GLN A 247 15.68 -18.06 14.49
C GLN A 247 15.93 -16.94 13.46
N LEU A 248 14.86 -16.32 12.95
CA LEU A 248 14.95 -15.15 12.08
C LEU A 248 15.00 -13.82 12.85
N ASN A 249 15.03 -13.86 14.20
CA ASN A 249 14.93 -12.66 15.05
C ASN A 249 13.68 -11.81 14.72
N GLY A 250 12.57 -12.46 14.38
CA GLY A 250 11.28 -11.84 14.09
C GLY A 250 11.23 -10.99 12.82
N ARG A 251 12.19 -11.11 11.90
CA ARG A 251 12.29 -10.24 10.72
C ARG A 251 12.68 -10.97 9.44
N ILE A 252 12.41 -10.33 8.31
CA ILE A 252 12.83 -10.78 6.98
C ILE A 252 13.08 -9.58 6.06
N THR A 253 14.07 -9.68 5.18
CA THR A 253 14.38 -8.63 4.19
C THR A 253 13.56 -8.79 2.91
N LEU A 254 13.29 -7.71 2.20
CA LEU A 254 12.62 -7.78 0.89
C LEU A 254 13.43 -8.59 -0.14
N GLU A 255 14.75 -8.60 -0.03
CA GLU A 255 15.61 -9.43 -0.88
C GLU A 255 15.42 -10.92 -0.60
N GLN A 256 15.38 -11.32 0.67
CA GLN A 256 15.10 -12.71 1.06
C GLN A 256 13.70 -13.13 0.60
N LEU A 257 12.69 -12.24 0.71
CA LEU A 257 11.35 -12.51 0.19
C LEU A 257 11.35 -12.71 -1.33
N ARG A 258 12.06 -11.86 -2.08
CA ARG A 258 12.22 -12.03 -3.52
C ARG A 258 12.79 -13.41 -3.84
N ARG A 259 13.90 -13.78 -3.21
CA ARG A 259 14.58 -15.08 -3.43
C ARG A 259 13.73 -16.28 -3.04
N LEU A 260 12.91 -16.18 -1.98
CA LEU A 260 11.94 -17.22 -1.61
C LEU A 260 10.87 -17.37 -2.70
N TYR A 261 10.24 -16.26 -3.10
CA TYR A 261 9.12 -16.28 -4.04
C TYR A 261 9.53 -16.43 -5.52
N THR A 262 10.84 -16.37 -5.84
CA THR A 262 11.41 -16.80 -7.12
C THR A 262 11.92 -18.25 -7.10
N GLY A 263 11.85 -18.93 -5.95
CA GLY A 263 12.27 -20.33 -5.79
C GLY A 263 13.79 -20.52 -5.68
N GLU A 264 14.57 -19.45 -5.50
CA GLU A 264 16.02 -19.52 -5.28
C GLU A 264 16.38 -20.06 -3.89
N ILE A 265 15.47 -19.88 -2.91
CA ILE A 265 15.60 -20.41 -1.56
C ILE A 265 14.45 -21.38 -1.33
N VAL A 266 14.80 -22.62 -0.98
CA VAL A 266 13.83 -23.71 -0.78
C VAL A 266 13.90 -24.32 0.62
N ASN A 267 14.86 -23.91 1.44
CA ASN A 267 15.00 -24.36 2.81
C ASN A 267 15.38 -23.19 3.75
N TRP A 268 14.78 -23.16 4.94
CA TRP A 268 14.98 -22.10 5.93
C TRP A 268 16.42 -21.99 6.45
N ARG A 269 17.22 -23.07 6.41
CA ARG A 269 18.63 -23.04 6.81
C ARG A 269 19.49 -22.11 5.97
N GLU A 270 19.08 -21.85 4.72
CA GLU A 270 19.75 -20.91 3.82
C GLU A 270 19.59 -19.44 4.28
N LEU A 271 18.64 -19.19 5.18
CA LEU A 271 18.38 -17.89 5.81
C LEU A 271 18.83 -17.84 7.28
N GLY A 272 19.56 -18.85 7.75
CA GLY A 272 19.90 -18.99 9.17
C GLY A 272 18.75 -19.47 10.05
N GLY A 273 17.66 -19.95 9.45
CA GLY A 273 16.55 -20.60 10.12
C GLY A 273 16.76 -22.11 10.31
N PRO A 274 15.71 -22.84 10.72
CA PRO A 274 15.80 -24.28 10.97
C PRO A 274 15.96 -25.07 9.66
N ASP A 275 16.40 -26.32 9.74
CA ASP A 275 16.36 -27.23 8.59
C ASP A 275 14.92 -27.70 8.32
N LEU A 276 14.16 -26.84 7.65
CA LEU A 276 12.78 -27.07 7.23
C LEU A 276 12.63 -26.67 5.75
N PRO A 277 11.97 -27.50 4.93
CA PRO A 277 11.59 -27.10 3.57
C PRO A 277 10.62 -25.91 3.62
N VAL A 278 10.77 -25.01 2.66
CA VAL A 278 9.90 -23.84 2.50
C VAL A 278 8.66 -24.23 1.70
N LYS A 279 7.50 -23.75 2.15
CA LYS A 279 6.27 -23.79 1.37
C LYS A 279 5.67 -22.39 1.26
N LEU A 280 5.27 -22.01 0.05
CA LEU A 280 4.90 -20.65 -0.29
C LEU A 280 3.38 -20.55 -0.49
N TYR A 281 2.76 -19.59 0.18
CA TYR A 281 1.37 -19.22 -0.06
C TYR A 281 1.23 -17.78 -0.53
N ILE A 282 0.22 -17.54 -1.36
CA ILE A 282 -0.21 -16.20 -1.80
C ILE A 282 -1.72 -16.03 -1.57
N PRO A 283 -2.19 -14.79 -1.31
CA PRO A 283 -3.59 -14.53 -1.03
C PRO A 283 -4.44 -14.66 -2.30
N ALA A 284 -5.76 -14.77 -2.16
CA ALA A 284 -6.70 -14.68 -3.28
C ALA A 284 -6.88 -13.23 -3.79
N ASP A 285 -6.60 -12.24 -2.92
CA ASP A 285 -6.55 -10.81 -3.20
C ASP A 285 -5.46 -10.50 -4.25
N GLU A 286 -5.87 -10.16 -5.47
CA GLU A 286 -4.97 -9.83 -6.57
C GLU A 286 -4.36 -8.43 -6.40
N GLU A 287 -5.01 -7.48 -5.74
CA GLU A 287 -4.38 -6.19 -5.37
C GLU A 287 -3.17 -6.44 -4.47
N ALA A 288 -3.31 -7.28 -3.44
CA ALA A 288 -2.22 -7.63 -2.55
C ALA A 288 -1.07 -8.31 -3.30
N VAL A 289 -1.38 -9.20 -4.26
CA VAL A 289 -0.36 -9.82 -5.12
C VAL A 289 0.34 -8.78 -5.98
N GLN A 290 -0.39 -7.85 -6.61
CA GLN A 290 0.19 -6.81 -7.46
C GLN A 290 1.08 -5.84 -6.68
N ILE A 291 0.68 -5.48 -5.45
CA ILE A 291 1.50 -4.66 -4.55
C ILE A 291 2.79 -5.43 -4.18
N PHE A 292 2.69 -6.74 -3.90
CA PHE A 292 3.85 -7.57 -3.61
C PHE A 292 4.80 -7.66 -4.81
N GLU A 293 4.29 -7.89 -6.02
CA GLU A 293 5.08 -7.88 -7.26
C GLU A 293 5.82 -6.55 -7.44
N THR A 294 5.12 -5.43 -7.26
CA THR A 294 5.66 -4.10 -7.51
C THR A 294 6.68 -3.67 -6.46
N ARG A 295 6.50 -4.05 -5.19
CA ARG A 295 7.33 -3.56 -4.08
C ARG A 295 8.39 -4.54 -3.60
N VAL A 296 8.14 -5.84 -3.71
CA VAL A 296 9.08 -6.89 -3.28
C VAL A 296 9.87 -7.39 -4.48
N LEU A 297 9.19 -7.84 -5.54
CA LEU A 297 9.89 -8.43 -6.68
C LEU A 297 10.59 -7.35 -7.50
N GLN A 298 9.90 -6.25 -7.83
CA GLN A 298 10.38 -5.05 -8.55
C GLN A 298 10.90 -5.29 -9.99
N ASP A 299 11.60 -6.40 -10.20
CA ASP A 299 12.22 -6.81 -11.44
C ASP A 299 11.24 -7.62 -12.33
N PRO A 300 11.10 -7.30 -13.63
CA PRO A 300 10.19 -8.01 -14.53
C PRO A 300 10.47 -9.52 -14.67
N GLU A 301 11.73 -9.96 -14.59
CA GLU A 301 12.08 -11.39 -14.69
C GLU A 301 11.69 -12.13 -13.41
N ALA A 302 11.94 -11.52 -12.25
CA ALA A 302 11.47 -12.03 -10.96
C ALA A 302 9.94 -12.15 -10.92
N ILE A 303 9.21 -11.14 -11.40
CA ILE A 303 7.75 -11.16 -11.51
C ILE A 303 7.28 -12.28 -12.45
N ALA A 304 7.91 -12.42 -13.62
CA ALA A 304 7.56 -13.49 -14.57
C ALA A 304 7.79 -14.89 -13.96
N THR A 305 8.89 -15.07 -13.22
CA THR A 305 9.21 -16.31 -12.52
C THR A 305 8.19 -16.61 -11.42
N PHE A 306 7.88 -15.64 -10.56
CA PHE A 306 6.85 -15.75 -9.53
C PHE A 306 5.48 -16.16 -10.12
N ARG A 307 5.00 -15.46 -11.16
CA ARG A 307 3.73 -15.77 -11.82
C ARG A 307 3.69 -17.17 -12.42
N ARG A 308 4.81 -17.63 -12.99
CA ARG A 308 4.95 -18.99 -13.50
C ARG A 308 4.83 -20.01 -12.36
N LEU A 309 5.53 -19.82 -11.25
CA LEU A 309 5.45 -20.70 -10.07
C LEU A 309 4.07 -20.69 -9.39
N ALA A 310 3.33 -19.58 -9.47
CA ALA A 310 1.97 -19.44 -8.94
C ALA A 310 0.87 -20.06 -9.82
N THR A 311 1.17 -20.36 -11.09
CA THR A 311 0.21 -20.93 -12.05
C THR A 311 0.52 -22.38 -12.40
N GLN A 312 1.78 -22.81 -12.29
CA GLN A 312 2.20 -24.18 -12.58
C GLN A 312 1.80 -25.16 -11.48
N ARG A 313 0.83 -26.02 -11.78
CA ARG A 313 0.60 -27.26 -11.02
C ARG A 313 1.63 -28.30 -11.43
N SER A 314 2.72 -28.44 -10.68
CA SER A 314 3.72 -29.48 -10.98
C SER A 314 3.17 -30.85 -10.59
N ARG A 315 2.92 -31.73 -11.57
CA ARG A 315 2.54 -33.13 -11.32
C ARG A 315 3.74 -34.05 -11.01
N ALA A 316 4.99 -33.55 -11.01
CA ALA A 316 6.16 -34.45 -11.09
C ALA A 316 7.50 -33.95 -10.52
N SER A 317 7.57 -32.95 -9.64
CA SER A 317 8.85 -32.57 -9.01
C SER A 317 8.90 -32.85 -7.50
N ALA A 318 9.98 -33.53 -7.08
CA ALA A 318 10.27 -33.89 -5.69
C ALA A 318 10.73 -32.70 -4.81
N VAL A 319 10.94 -31.51 -5.41
CA VAL A 319 11.23 -30.26 -4.72
C VAL A 319 10.10 -29.29 -5.05
N SER A 320 9.23 -29.00 -4.08
CA SER A 320 8.05 -28.15 -4.31
C SER A 320 8.42 -26.67 -4.26
N THR A 321 8.84 -26.11 -5.40
CA THR A 321 8.89 -24.65 -5.63
C THR A 321 7.53 -24.09 -6.02
N GLU A 322 6.44 -24.86 -5.85
CA GLU A 322 5.08 -24.45 -6.19
C GLU A 322 4.56 -23.44 -5.17
N ILE A 323 3.93 -22.39 -5.69
CA ILE A 323 3.26 -21.38 -4.88
C ILE A 323 1.77 -21.70 -4.85
N THR A 324 1.22 -21.90 -3.65
CA THR A 324 -0.20 -22.24 -3.48
C THR A 324 -1.02 -20.99 -3.22
N ARG A 325 -2.04 -20.73 -4.04
CA ARG A 325 -3.00 -19.65 -3.80
C ARG A 325 -4.15 -20.13 -2.92
N LEU A 326 -4.41 -19.43 -1.81
CA LEU A 326 -5.50 -19.71 -0.89
C LEU A 326 -6.13 -18.42 -0.36
N SER A 327 -7.38 -18.48 0.10
CA SER A 327 -7.94 -17.40 0.91
C SER A 327 -7.16 -17.25 2.22
N THR A 328 -7.18 -16.05 2.81
CA THR A 328 -6.43 -15.78 4.05
C THR A 328 -6.78 -16.76 5.16
N PHE A 329 -8.07 -17.03 5.38
CA PHE A 329 -8.51 -17.98 6.40
C PHE A 329 -7.96 -19.41 6.18
N ARG A 330 -7.98 -19.92 4.93
CA ARG A 330 -7.39 -21.23 4.63
C ARG A 330 -5.88 -21.22 4.81
N THR A 331 -5.22 -20.12 4.46
CA THR A 331 -3.77 -19.96 4.62
C THR A 331 -3.37 -19.97 6.10
N LEU A 332 -4.11 -19.27 6.97
CA LEU A 332 -3.85 -19.24 8.42
C LEU A 332 -3.88 -20.64 9.04
N ASN A 333 -4.79 -21.50 8.59
CA ASN A 333 -4.88 -22.90 9.03
C ASN A 333 -3.77 -23.76 8.39
N ALA A 334 -3.51 -23.57 7.10
CA ALA A 334 -2.52 -24.36 6.38
C ALA A 334 -1.09 -24.11 6.89
N VAL A 335 -0.76 -22.86 7.23
CA VAL A 335 0.56 -22.46 7.74
C VAL A 335 0.88 -23.16 9.06
N ILE A 336 -0.05 -23.19 10.02
CA ILE A 336 0.17 -23.89 11.29
C ILE A 336 0.17 -25.41 11.11
N GLN A 337 -0.68 -25.94 10.24
CA GLN A 337 -0.73 -27.38 9.97
C GLN A 337 0.55 -27.88 9.30
N ASP A 338 1.09 -27.13 8.33
CA ASP A 338 2.37 -27.46 7.68
C ASP A 338 3.50 -27.54 8.71
N PHE A 339 3.52 -26.63 9.68
CA PHE A 339 4.52 -26.59 10.73
C PHE A 339 4.38 -27.72 11.75
N GLU A 340 3.18 -27.93 12.30
CA GLU A 340 2.93 -28.89 13.39
C GLU A 340 2.87 -30.35 12.91
N GLU A 341 2.34 -30.60 11.71
CA GLU A 341 2.04 -31.98 11.26
C GLU A 341 2.97 -32.44 10.13
N ARG A 342 3.43 -31.53 9.27
CA ARG A 342 4.14 -31.91 8.02
C ARG A 342 5.63 -31.64 8.07
N ASN A 343 6.13 -31.02 9.13
CA ASN A 343 7.53 -30.64 9.25
C ASN A 343 7.98 -29.71 8.10
N VAL A 344 7.12 -28.77 7.73
CA VAL A 344 7.33 -27.82 6.63
C VAL A 344 7.20 -26.41 7.20
N GLY A 345 8.14 -25.53 6.86
CA GLY A 345 8.07 -24.13 7.25
C GLY A 345 7.35 -23.31 6.18
N ALA A 346 6.06 -23.08 6.37
CA ALA A 346 5.29 -22.25 5.46
C ALA A 346 5.54 -20.75 5.69
N ILE A 347 5.58 -19.98 4.60
CA ILE A 347 5.53 -18.51 4.60
C ILE A 347 4.43 -18.04 3.66
N ALA A 348 3.74 -16.99 4.07
CA ALA A 348 2.64 -16.38 3.34
C ALA A 348 2.68 -14.86 3.46
N PHE A 349 1.92 -14.17 2.61
CA PHE A 349 1.61 -12.76 2.78
C PHE A 349 0.13 -12.47 2.54
N GLY A 350 -0.36 -11.35 3.09
CA GLY A 350 -1.73 -10.88 2.93
C GLY A 350 -2.00 -9.60 3.70
N SER A 351 -3.23 -9.08 3.61
CA SER A 351 -3.63 -7.83 4.27
C SER A 351 -3.53 -7.95 5.79
N LEU A 352 -2.85 -7.00 6.44
CA LEU A 352 -2.58 -6.99 7.87
C LEU A 352 -3.88 -6.96 8.68
N SER A 353 -4.86 -6.20 8.23
CA SER A 353 -6.21 -6.15 8.79
C SER A 353 -6.90 -7.53 8.94
N ARG A 354 -6.58 -8.52 8.09
CA ARG A 354 -7.10 -9.90 8.18
C ARG A 354 -6.24 -10.83 9.04
N ILE A 355 -5.00 -10.42 9.31
CA ILE A 355 -3.99 -11.20 10.05
C ILE A 355 -3.91 -10.72 11.52
N PHE A 356 -4.30 -9.48 11.78
CA PHE A 356 -4.37 -8.93 13.12
C PHE A 356 -5.22 -9.82 14.04
N GLY A 357 -4.72 -10.11 15.24
CA GLY A 357 -5.41 -10.92 16.23
C GLY A 357 -5.43 -12.43 15.97
N GLN A 358 -4.79 -12.92 14.90
CA GLN A 358 -4.76 -14.34 14.53
C GLN A 358 -3.67 -15.09 15.31
N CYS A 359 -4.05 -16.18 15.99
CA CYS A 359 -3.14 -16.94 16.86
C CYS A 359 -2.21 -17.90 16.12
N SER A 360 -2.55 -18.28 14.88
CA SER A 360 -1.82 -19.34 14.17
C SER A 360 -0.53 -18.85 13.50
N VAL A 361 -0.32 -17.54 13.42
CA VAL A 361 0.75 -16.95 12.63
C VAL A 361 1.45 -15.79 13.33
N TYR A 362 2.73 -15.62 13.01
CA TYR A 362 3.56 -14.52 13.47
C TYR A 362 3.89 -13.60 12.29
N PRO A 363 3.49 -12.32 12.32
CA PRO A 363 3.87 -11.37 11.28
C PRO A 363 5.31 -10.89 11.49
N LEU A 364 6.15 -11.07 10.48
CA LEU A 364 7.56 -10.70 10.48
C LEU A 364 7.73 -9.20 10.24
N ALA A 365 8.69 -8.59 10.92
CA ALA A 365 9.14 -7.25 10.60
C ALA A 365 9.86 -7.24 9.23
N LEU A 366 9.63 -6.19 8.44
CA LEU A 366 10.19 -6.08 7.10
C LEU A 366 11.40 -5.15 7.09
N GLN A 367 12.44 -5.59 6.40
CA GLN A 367 13.67 -4.81 6.25
C GLN A 367 13.97 -4.53 4.77
N THR A 368 14.28 -3.26 4.48
CA THR A 368 14.67 -2.82 3.13
C THR A 368 16.15 -2.41 3.13
N GLY A 369 16.99 -3.16 2.42
CA GLY A 369 18.44 -2.94 2.41
C GLY A 369 19.03 -2.95 3.82
N PHE A 370 19.78 -1.89 4.15
CA PHE A 370 20.43 -1.72 5.47
C PHE A 370 19.59 -0.91 6.47
N ASN A 371 18.34 -0.56 6.14
CA ASN A 371 17.47 0.16 7.06
C ASN A 371 17.08 -0.71 8.26
N ALA A 372 16.67 -0.08 9.35
CA ALA A 372 16.11 -0.79 10.49
C ALA A 372 14.85 -1.58 10.07
N PRO A 373 14.64 -2.80 10.59
CA PRO A 373 13.42 -3.56 10.34
C PRO A 373 12.20 -2.85 10.94
N VAL A 374 11.11 -2.81 10.21
CA VAL A 374 9.86 -2.18 10.63
C VAL A 374 8.81 -3.25 10.85
N ALA A 375 8.36 -3.39 12.10
CA ALA A 375 7.32 -4.35 12.46
C ALA A 375 5.93 -3.81 12.11
N PRO A 376 5.03 -4.66 11.57
CA PRO A 376 3.63 -4.27 11.32
C PRO A 376 2.84 -4.11 12.61
N LEU A 377 3.27 -4.76 13.70
CA LEU A 377 2.65 -4.71 15.02
C LEU A 377 3.64 -4.19 16.06
N VAL A 378 3.11 -3.43 17.03
CA VAL A 378 3.84 -2.90 18.18
C VAL A 378 3.09 -3.23 19.46
N GLN A 379 3.83 -3.36 20.56
CA GLN A 379 3.27 -3.51 21.89
C GLN A 379 2.64 -2.19 22.37
N THR A 380 1.91 -2.22 23.49
CA THR A 380 1.29 -1.02 24.10
C THR A 380 2.31 0.08 24.45
N ASN A 381 3.55 -0.29 24.78
CA ASN A 381 4.67 0.63 25.01
C ASN A 381 5.30 1.19 23.73
N GLY A 382 4.80 0.82 22.54
CA GLY A 382 5.30 1.28 21.24
C GLY A 382 6.51 0.51 20.69
N LEU A 383 7.09 -0.43 21.44
CA LEU A 383 8.17 -1.29 20.94
C LEU A 383 7.63 -2.34 19.96
N PRO A 384 8.41 -2.76 18.95
CA PRO A 384 8.05 -3.89 18.10
C PRO A 384 7.66 -5.14 18.91
N ILE A 385 6.73 -5.94 18.38
CA ILE A 385 6.53 -7.29 18.92
C ILE A 385 7.79 -8.13 18.68
N SER A 386 8.02 -9.13 19.53
CA SER A 386 9.12 -10.09 19.39
C SER A 386 8.56 -11.50 19.25
N PRO A 387 9.35 -12.48 18.81
CA PRO A 387 8.94 -13.90 18.82
C PRO A 387 8.49 -14.42 20.20
N ALA A 388 8.88 -13.76 21.29
CA ALA A 388 8.45 -14.10 22.65
C ALA A 388 7.15 -13.41 23.08
N THR A 389 6.59 -12.50 22.27
CA THR A 389 5.32 -11.83 22.57
C THR A 389 4.17 -12.82 22.43
N ASP A 390 3.32 -12.93 23.47
CA ASP A 390 2.13 -13.79 23.43
C ASP A 390 1.03 -13.14 22.58
N LEU A 391 0.94 -13.57 21.32
CA LEU A 391 -0.05 -13.06 20.38
C LEU A 391 -1.45 -13.65 20.58
N CYS A 392 -1.61 -14.71 21.38
CA CYS A 392 -2.87 -15.46 21.46
C CYS A 392 -3.62 -15.26 22.78
N ASN A 393 -2.97 -15.42 23.92
CA ASN A 393 -3.64 -15.28 25.22
C ASN A 393 -3.71 -13.81 25.67
N ASN A 394 -2.84 -12.95 25.12
CA ASN A 394 -2.78 -11.53 25.47
C ASN A 394 -2.95 -10.62 24.25
N LYS A 395 -4.08 -10.76 23.53
CA LYS A 395 -4.38 -9.98 22.32
C LYS A 395 -4.43 -8.46 22.53
N GLY A 396 -4.66 -8.02 23.77
CA GLY A 396 -4.63 -6.59 24.14
C GLY A 396 -3.22 -6.00 24.33
N SER A 397 -2.18 -6.83 24.34
CA SER A 397 -0.79 -6.36 24.56
C SER A 397 -0.13 -5.73 23.35
N TYR A 398 -0.75 -5.84 22.16
CA TYR A 398 -0.22 -5.32 20.91
C TYR A 398 -1.31 -4.66 20.07
N ARG A 399 -0.87 -3.82 19.15
CA ARG A 399 -1.69 -3.09 18.19
C ARG A 399 -0.95 -2.95 16.86
N THR A 400 -1.68 -2.61 15.81
CA THR A 400 -1.08 -2.22 14.53
C THR A 400 -0.14 -1.04 14.70
N ASN A 401 0.99 -1.06 13.99
CA ASN A 401 1.95 0.04 13.95
C ASN A 401 1.43 1.19 13.07
N ILE A 402 0.41 1.90 13.59
CA ILE A 402 -0.32 2.96 12.89
C ILE A 402 0.64 4.01 12.30
N THR A 403 1.58 4.51 13.11
CA THR A 403 2.51 5.55 12.68
C THR A 403 3.40 5.10 11.53
N ALA A 404 3.91 3.85 11.56
CA ALA A 404 4.76 3.35 10.50
C ALA A 404 3.99 3.12 9.19
N ILE A 405 2.76 2.63 9.27
CA ILE A 405 1.93 2.36 8.08
C ILE A 405 1.44 3.67 7.46
N ARG A 406 0.85 4.56 8.27
CA ARG A 406 0.33 5.87 7.81
C ARG A 406 1.39 6.72 7.13
N ASN A 407 2.61 6.76 7.70
CA ASN A 407 3.69 7.59 7.17
C ASN A 407 4.50 6.90 6.06
N GLY A 408 4.11 5.68 5.64
CA GLY A 408 4.81 4.92 4.59
C GLY A 408 6.19 4.38 5.00
N HIS A 409 6.52 4.35 6.30
CA HIS A 409 7.75 3.75 6.81
C HIS A 409 7.70 2.22 6.80
N TYR A 410 6.52 1.61 6.97
CA TYR A 410 6.34 0.18 6.78
C TYR A 410 6.40 -0.14 5.27
N PRO A 411 7.34 -0.98 4.79
CA PRO A 411 7.66 -1.08 3.36
C PRO A 411 6.49 -1.50 2.45
N LEU A 412 5.51 -2.24 2.99
CA LEU A 412 4.36 -2.72 2.24
C LEU A 412 3.04 -2.07 2.69
N ALA A 413 3.09 -0.86 3.26
CA ALA A 413 1.91 -0.06 3.53
C ALA A 413 1.27 0.45 2.22
N TYR A 414 -0.06 0.44 2.13
CA TYR A 414 -0.79 0.97 0.98
C TYR A 414 -2.03 1.74 1.41
N PRO A 415 -2.45 2.77 0.66
CA PRO A 415 -3.68 3.49 0.95
C PRO A 415 -4.90 2.68 0.49
N ILE A 416 -6.00 2.83 1.20
CA ILE A 416 -7.34 2.51 0.72
C ILE A 416 -7.94 3.80 0.19
N THR A 417 -8.38 3.79 -1.07
CA THR A 417 -8.88 4.99 -1.74
C THR A 417 -10.24 4.78 -2.38
N LEU A 418 -11.05 5.84 -2.40
CA LEU A 418 -12.21 5.94 -3.27
C LEU A 418 -11.77 6.58 -4.57
N ILE A 419 -12.08 5.95 -5.69
CA ILE A 419 -11.78 6.39 -7.04
C ILE A 419 -13.10 6.73 -7.73
N TYR A 420 -13.22 7.95 -8.24
CA TYR A 420 -14.46 8.47 -8.82
C TYR A 420 -14.18 9.44 -9.99
N PRO A 421 -15.16 9.72 -10.86
CA PRO A 421 -14.96 10.58 -12.01
C PRO A 421 -14.54 12.01 -11.61
N ARG A 422 -13.62 12.58 -12.37
CA ARG A 422 -13.26 14.00 -12.32
C ARG A 422 -14.27 14.82 -13.14
N ASP A 423 -15.52 14.81 -12.70
CA ASP A 423 -16.62 15.52 -13.38
C ASP A 423 -17.48 16.33 -12.42
N ASN A 424 -17.26 17.65 -12.40
CA ASN A 424 -18.01 18.59 -11.56
C ASN A 424 -19.45 18.83 -12.05
N ARG A 425 -19.89 18.20 -13.15
CA ARG A 425 -21.27 18.31 -13.64
C ARG A 425 -22.20 17.28 -13.00
N ARG A 426 -21.66 16.24 -12.36
CA ARG A 426 -22.41 15.18 -11.68
C ARG A 426 -22.55 15.49 -10.20
N ALA A 427 -23.52 14.84 -9.55
CA ALA A 427 -23.58 14.82 -8.11
C ALA A 427 -22.27 14.23 -7.56
N PRO A 428 -21.65 14.83 -6.54
CA PRO A 428 -20.32 14.43 -6.06
C PRO A 428 -20.40 13.19 -5.15
N ILE A 429 -21.02 12.08 -5.60
CA ILE A 429 -21.31 10.89 -4.76
C ILE A 429 -20.04 10.31 -4.13
N GLY A 430 -19.02 10.02 -4.96
CA GLY A 430 -17.77 9.44 -4.48
C GLY A 430 -17.00 10.36 -3.55
N GLU A 431 -17.09 11.67 -3.76
CA GLU A 431 -16.47 12.68 -2.90
C GLU A 431 -17.23 12.79 -1.56
N ALA A 432 -18.56 12.85 -1.59
CA ALA A 432 -19.39 12.89 -0.39
C ALA A 432 -19.20 11.62 0.46
N PHE A 433 -19.15 10.44 -0.18
CA PHE A 433 -18.88 9.20 0.53
C PHE A 433 -17.44 9.10 1.06
N ALA A 434 -16.46 9.70 0.37
CA ALA A 434 -15.11 9.85 0.92
C ALA A 434 -15.12 10.71 2.20
N ASP A 435 -15.89 11.80 2.20
CA ASP A 435 -16.04 12.68 3.35
C ASP A 435 -16.69 11.95 4.55
N VAL A 436 -17.69 11.06 4.33
CA VAL A 436 -18.23 10.15 5.38
C VAL A 436 -17.13 9.36 6.05
N LEU A 437 -16.35 8.65 5.24
CA LEU A 437 -15.31 7.76 5.75
C LEU A 437 -14.18 8.52 6.45
N ARG A 438 -13.96 9.80 6.09
CA ARG A 438 -12.94 10.69 6.68
C ARG A 438 -13.35 11.34 8.01
N THR A 439 -14.63 11.33 8.37
CA THR A 439 -15.11 11.82 9.67
C THR A 439 -14.43 11.12 10.86
N ASP A 440 -14.42 11.70 12.06
CA ASP A 440 -13.85 11.01 13.24
C ASP A 440 -14.55 9.67 13.48
N GLU A 441 -15.88 9.67 13.33
CA GLU A 441 -16.71 8.48 13.42
C GLU A 441 -16.35 7.44 12.34
N GLY A 442 -16.27 7.83 11.07
CA GLY A 442 -15.88 6.94 9.98
C GLY A 442 -14.48 6.35 10.18
N GLN A 443 -13.52 7.16 10.62
CA GLN A 443 -12.17 6.71 10.93
C GLN A 443 -12.14 5.72 12.11
N LEU A 444 -12.98 5.91 13.13
CA LEU A 444 -13.12 4.96 14.23
C LEU A 444 -13.72 3.63 13.76
N LEU A 445 -14.73 3.65 12.89
CA LEU A 445 -15.31 2.44 12.29
C LEU A 445 -14.27 1.67 11.46
N LEU A 446 -13.51 2.37 10.62
CA LEU A 446 -12.44 1.77 9.80
C LEU A 446 -11.31 1.18 10.67
N GLN A 447 -10.94 1.88 11.75
CA GLN A 447 -9.95 1.39 12.71
C GLN A 447 -10.44 0.12 13.44
N ARG A 448 -11.71 0.09 13.87
CA ARG A 448 -12.32 -1.10 14.49
C ARG A 448 -12.40 -2.27 13.51
N ALA A 449 -12.61 -2.00 12.23
CA ALA A 449 -12.54 -3.00 11.17
C ALA A 449 -11.12 -3.50 10.86
N GLY A 450 -10.09 -2.96 11.52
CA GLY A 450 -8.71 -3.43 11.42
C GLY A 450 -7.83 -2.62 10.45
N LEU A 451 -8.36 -1.57 9.83
CA LEU A 451 -7.56 -0.66 8.99
C LEU A 451 -6.78 0.35 9.83
N VAL A 452 -5.83 1.02 9.19
CA VAL A 452 -5.06 2.11 9.77
C VAL A 452 -5.72 3.45 9.41
N PRO A 453 -6.18 4.24 10.38
CA PRO A 453 -6.84 5.51 10.10
C PRO A 453 -5.85 6.55 9.55
N LEU A 454 -6.39 7.54 8.83
CA LEU A 454 -5.65 8.68 8.28
C LEU A 454 -5.03 9.57 9.36
N ARG A 455 -5.54 9.50 10.59
CA ARG A 455 -5.11 10.28 11.75
C ARG A 455 -5.33 9.46 13.02
N GLU A 456 -4.67 9.86 14.10
CA GLU A 456 -4.91 9.23 15.40
C GLU A 456 -6.31 9.60 15.88
N ILE A 457 -7.10 8.57 16.18
CA ILE A 457 -8.43 8.69 16.77
C ILE A 457 -8.32 8.03 18.13
N ASP A 458 -8.46 8.82 19.20
CA ASP A 458 -8.58 8.26 20.53
C ASP A 458 -9.99 7.66 20.64
N PRO A 459 -10.13 6.34 20.89
CA PRO A 459 -11.44 5.78 21.15
C PRO A 459 -12.02 6.48 22.40
N PRO A 460 -13.32 6.83 22.41
CA PRO A 460 -13.93 7.45 23.58
C PRO A 460 -13.67 6.58 24.81
N ALA A 461 -13.22 7.20 25.90
CA ALA A 461 -12.97 6.51 27.15
C ALA A 461 -14.26 5.79 27.59
N HIS A 462 -14.20 4.46 27.64
CA HIS A 462 -15.30 3.60 28.08
C HIS A 462 -15.45 3.62 29.60
#